data_AF-A0A975QZY7-F1
#
_entry.id   AF-A0A975QZY7-F1
#
_cell.length_a   1.000
_cell.length_b   1.000
_cell.length_c   1.000
_cell.angle_alpha   90.00
_cell.angle_beta   90.00
_cell.angle_gamma   90.00
#
_symmetry.space_group_name_H-M   'P 1'
#
loop_
_entity.id
_entity.type
_entity.pdbx_description
1 polymer ?
#
loop_
_entity_poly.entity_id
_entity_poly.type
_entity_poly.pdbx_seq_one_letter_code
_entity_poly.pdbx_strand_id
1 'polypeptide(L)'
;MIFRLIGDTPMRGQRDPSWRGAVQDVDAYELDDDAARERILAAEGLIIGGGADHLLLARHRPALTGFVRAGGRVLVNGQVVKPFIDGLAPWRKLEFRGPQDVRPHPVEAHPVWEGVDYADLHYRTGVPGTHSYERLEEIGVAGFYGRGYHLDLPEGARTITGIGQYRLPLDYSYRLGDGEVLVHGGNDLESFADDRYSIAGIGPNLVAWLEGGTGSAGAAIAATSAAPAAGPARVSAAPSAAPSEVGSRGSAPRIGLLHCGSFPALRALADPALAPYRLESVYLPHADPADLAGLDAVIVGDRLHQGQLARFAPAIREALQDPDKTVIVLGENKVENWLPGVGYTFRPTVFWTWRTGEDNGTRLRLPGDPLWEYFTERAVSWHHHGLLHPRPGARELVVMEEGGVESGALLYIDEVNQPARLLVTTMDPVYHHGSGFMPGASQLLYSLLRWVTATHIPA
;
A
#
# COMPACT_ATOMS: atom_id res chain seq x y z
N MET A 1 11.62 -21.66 -11.77
CA MET A 1 10.73 -20.51 -12.05
C MET A 1 10.43 -19.78 -10.75
N ILE A 2 10.45 -18.45 -10.76
CA ILE A 2 10.12 -17.60 -9.61
C ILE A 2 8.77 -16.92 -9.85
N PHE A 3 7.87 -16.95 -8.86
CA PHE A 3 6.62 -16.18 -8.90
C PHE A 3 6.66 -14.99 -7.95
N ARG A 4 6.19 -13.84 -8.43
CA ARG A 4 5.93 -12.65 -7.62
C ARG A 4 4.44 -12.47 -7.41
N LEU A 5 3.99 -12.62 -6.18
CA LEU A 5 2.60 -12.43 -5.79
C LEU A 5 2.32 -10.93 -5.61
N ILE A 6 1.42 -10.41 -6.44
CA ILE A 6 1.00 -9.01 -6.43
C ILE A 6 -0.46 -8.88 -5.96
N GLY A 7 -0.76 -7.83 -5.19
CA GLY A 7 -2.13 -7.55 -4.70
C GLY A 7 -2.76 -6.31 -5.33
N ASP A 8 -2.01 -5.59 -6.17
CA ASP A 8 -2.39 -4.32 -6.77
C ASP A 8 -2.08 -4.28 -8.29
N THR A 9 -2.27 -3.12 -8.90
CA THR A 9 -1.96 -2.94 -10.32
C THR A 9 -0.44 -2.96 -10.52
N PRO A 10 0.11 -3.76 -11.46
CA PRO A 10 1.53 -3.72 -11.80
C PRO A 10 1.99 -2.30 -12.09
N MET A 11 3.11 -1.87 -11.52
CA MET A 11 3.68 -0.56 -11.79
C MET A 11 3.97 -0.41 -13.29
N ARG A 12 3.32 0.55 -13.96
CA ARG A 12 3.62 0.89 -15.35
C ARG A 12 4.96 1.63 -15.43
N GLY A 13 5.80 1.27 -16.40
CA GLY A 13 6.87 2.15 -16.87
C GLY A 13 8.26 1.99 -16.25
N GLN A 14 8.56 0.88 -15.56
CA GLN A 14 9.97 0.53 -15.38
C GLN A 14 10.52 -0.09 -16.68
N ARG A 15 11.76 0.26 -17.04
CA ARG A 15 12.51 -0.52 -18.03
C ARG A 15 12.64 -1.92 -17.46
N ASP A 16 12.26 -2.96 -18.20
CA ASP A 16 12.46 -4.33 -17.72
C ASP A 16 13.95 -4.68 -17.82
N PRO A 17 14.68 -4.75 -16.69
CA PRO A 17 16.07 -5.21 -16.72
C PRO A 17 16.10 -6.68 -17.13
N SER A 18 17.24 -7.15 -17.65
CA SER A 18 17.36 -8.51 -18.20
C SER A 18 17.01 -9.62 -17.20
N TRP A 19 17.27 -9.42 -15.90
CA TRP A 19 16.93 -10.37 -14.84
C TRP A 19 15.41 -10.48 -14.59
N ARG A 20 14.62 -9.48 -14.98
CA ARG A 20 13.16 -9.44 -14.74
C ARG A 20 12.43 -10.60 -15.40
N GLY A 21 12.95 -11.12 -16.52
CA GLY A 21 12.40 -12.26 -17.25
C GLY A 21 12.43 -13.58 -16.48
N ALA A 22 13.22 -13.68 -15.40
CA ALA A 22 13.23 -14.85 -14.51
C ALA A 22 12.04 -14.88 -13.52
N VAL A 23 11.35 -13.75 -13.35
CA VAL A 23 10.25 -13.57 -12.41
C VAL A 23 8.94 -13.42 -13.18
N GLN A 24 7.93 -14.20 -12.82
CA GLN A 24 6.58 -14.03 -13.35
C GLN A 24 5.66 -13.43 -12.28
N ASP A 25 4.96 -12.34 -12.62
CA ASP A 25 3.92 -11.80 -11.76
C ASP A 25 2.68 -12.71 -11.81
N VAL A 26 2.11 -12.97 -10.64
CA VAL A 26 0.89 -13.75 -10.45
C VAL A 26 0.00 -12.99 -9.48
N ASP A 27 -1.30 -12.95 -9.75
CA ASP A 27 -2.25 -12.35 -8.83
C ASP A 27 -2.28 -13.17 -7.53
N ALA A 28 -2.06 -12.51 -6.38
CA ALA A 28 -2.07 -13.17 -5.08
C ALA A 28 -3.38 -13.91 -4.81
N TYR A 29 -4.51 -13.45 -5.35
CA TYR A 29 -5.82 -14.11 -5.20
C TYR A 29 -5.90 -15.47 -5.90
N GLU A 30 -4.99 -15.80 -6.81
CA GLU A 30 -4.87 -17.15 -7.38
C GLU A 30 -4.53 -18.21 -6.32
N LEU A 31 -4.05 -17.83 -5.14
CA LEU A 31 -3.86 -18.78 -4.02
C LEU A 31 -5.17 -19.41 -3.54
N ASP A 32 -6.33 -18.77 -3.75
CA ASP A 32 -7.62 -19.36 -3.40
C ASP A 32 -8.06 -20.48 -4.38
N ASP A 33 -7.45 -20.57 -5.57
CA ASP A 33 -7.65 -21.68 -6.50
C ASP A 33 -6.64 -22.81 -6.24
N ASP A 34 -7.12 -24.04 -6.10
CA ASP A 34 -6.27 -25.18 -5.72
C ASP A 34 -5.17 -25.48 -6.75
N ALA A 35 -5.51 -25.48 -8.04
CA ALA A 35 -4.57 -25.79 -9.11
C ALA A 35 -3.54 -24.68 -9.31
N ALA A 36 -3.98 -23.42 -9.25
CA ALA A 36 -3.07 -22.28 -9.33
C ALA A 36 -2.16 -22.22 -8.11
N ARG A 37 -2.68 -22.47 -6.90
CA ARG A 37 -1.88 -22.57 -5.67
C ARG A 37 -0.84 -23.68 -5.76
N GLU A 38 -1.20 -24.88 -6.20
CA GLU A 38 -0.24 -25.98 -6.39
C GLU A 38 0.88 -25.59 -7.36
N ARG A 39 0.54 -24.97 -8.50
CA ARG A 39 1.52 -24.45 -9.46
C ARG A 39 2.43 -23.39 -8.83
N ILE A 40 1.86 -22.43 -8.09
CA ILE A 40 2.62 -21.36 -7.43
C ILE A 40 3.61 -21.95 -6.42
N LEU A 41 3.16 -22.89 -5.58
CA LEU A 41 3.97 -23.50 -4.53
C LEU A 41 4.95 -24.56 -5.05
N ALA A 42 4.89 -24.92 -6.33
CA ALA A 42 5.90 -25.74 -7.01
C ALA A 42 7.05 -24.91 -7.60
N ALA A 43 7.06 -23.59 -7.40
CA ALA A 43 8.14 -22.70 -7.84
C ALA A 43 9.45 -22.92 -7.07
N GLU A 44 10.56 -22.43 -7.63
CA GLU A 44 11.87 -22.45 -6.97
C GLU A 44 11.95 -21.41 -5.84
N GLY A 45 11.29 -20.26 -6.05
CA GLY A 45 11.22 -19.19 -5.07
C GLY A 45 9.99 -18.29 -5.27
N LEU A 46 9.64 -17.58 -4.21
CA LEU A 46 8.52 -16.63 -4.21
C LEU A 46 9.01 -15.22 -3.84
N ILE A 47 8.42 -14.22 -4.47
CA ILE A 47 8.48 -12.82 -4.03
C ILE A 47 7.07 -12.42 -3.61
N ILE A 48 6.92 -11.91 -2.40
CA ILE A 48 5.67 -11.31 -1.93
C ILE A 48 5.83 -9.80 -2.07
N GLY A 49 5.11 -9.18 -3.01
CA GLY A 49 5.16 -7.74 -3.23
C GLY A 49 4.56 -6.96 -2.05
N GLY A 50 5.01 -5.74 -1.81
CA GLY A 50 4.53 -4.91 -0.70
C GLY A 50 3.05 -4.53 -0.81
N GLY A 51 2.47 -4.57 -2.02
CA GLY A 51 1.04 -4.38 -2.26
C GLY A 51 0.18 -5.61 -1.97
N ALA A 52 0.76 -6.76 -1.65
CA ALA A 52 0.03 -8.01 -1.47
C ALA A 52 -0.92 -7.98 -0.26
N ASP A 53 -2.04 -8.69 -0.39
CA ASP A 53 -3.09 -8.76 0.63
C ASP A 53 -2.65 -9.63 1.82
N HIS A 54 -2.31 -8.99 2.94
CA HIS A 54 -1.91 -9.71 4.15
C HIS A 54 -3.04 -10.52 4.80
N LEU A 55 -4.30 -10.15 4.59
CA LEU A 55 -5.43 -10.90 5.12
C LEU A 55 -5.62 -12.20 4.36
N LEU A 56 -5.53 -12.15 3.02
CA LEU A 56 -5.50 -13.32 2.13
C LEU A 56 -4.30 -14.22 2.43
N LEU A 57 -3.08 -13.66 2.43
CA LEU A 57 -1.86 -14.42 2.67
C LEU A 57 -1.89 -15.13 4.03
N ALA A 58 -2.44 -14.48 5.06
CA ALA A 58 -2.60 -15.10 6.38
C ALA A 58 -3.54 -16.32 6.38
N ARG A 59 -4.53 -16.39 5.47
CA ARG A 59 -5.37 -17.60 5.30
C ARG A 59 -4.55 -18.76 4.73
N HIS A 60 -3.61 -18.45 3.83
CA HIS A 60 -2.70 -19.40 3.20
C HIS A 60 -1.40 -19.63 3.98
N ARG A 61 -1.32 -19.16 5.23
CA ARG A 61 -0.13 -19.30 6.08
C ARG A 61 0.39 -20.73 6.18
N PRO A 62 -0.44 -21.77 6.39
CA PRO A 62 0.06 -23.15 6.43
C PRO A 62 0.75 -23.58 5.13
N ALA A 63 0.20 -23.16 3.98
CA ALA A 63 0.73 -23.52 2.67
C ALA A 63 2.05 -22.78 2.37
N LEU A 64 2.11 -21.47 2.64
CA LEU A 64 3.34 -20.66 2.49
C LEU A 64 4.45 -21.09 3.45
N THR A 65 4.08 -21.43 4.69
CA THR A 65 5.01 -22.00 5.67
C THR A 65 5.51 -23.37 5.22
N GLY A 66 4.63 -24.23 4.70
CA GLY A 66 4.99 -25.53 4.16
C GLY A 66 5.97 -25.44 2.99
N PHE A 67 5.75 -24.49 2.08
CA PHE A 67 6.65 -24.20 0.96
C PHE A 67 8.08 -23.91 1.43
N VAL A 68 8.22 -23.01 2.41
CA VAL A 68 9.54 -22.65 2.96
C VAL A 68 10.17 -23.87 3.66
N ARG A 69 9.39 -24.56 4.51
CA ARG A 69 9.89 -25.75 5.22
C ARG A 69 10.41 -26.85 4.29
N ALA A 70 9.84 -26.96 3.09
CA ALA A 70 10.23 -27.91 2.05
C ALA A 70 11.41 -27.44 1.16
N GLY A 71 12.11 -26.37 1.54
CA GLY A 71 13.30 -25.89 0.83
C GLY A 71 13.09 -24.65 -0.05
N GLY A 72 11.85 -24.15 -0.15
CA GLY A 72 11.53 -22.93 -0.89
C GLY A 72 12.16 -21.69 -0.26
N ARG A 73 12.56 -20.72 -1.08
CA ARG A 73 13.04 -19.40 -0.64
C ARG A 73 12.02 -18.31 -0.93
N VAL A 74 11.83 -17.42 0.03
CA VAL A 74 10.82 -16.36 -0.08
C VAL A 74 11.42 -14.99 0.24
N LEU A 75 11.28 -14.03 -0.68
CA LEU A 75 11.41 -12.62 -0.36
C LEU A 75 10.05 -12.06 0.06
N VAL A 76 9.98 -11.40 1.22
CA VAL A 76 8.82 -10.63 1.66
C VAL A 76 9.17 -9.15 1.62
N ASN A 77 8.53 -8.40 0.73
CA ASN A 77 8.64 -6.95 0.67
C ASN A 77 7.53 -6.27 1.50
N GLY A 78 7.80 -5.04 1.93
CA GLY A 78 6.82 -4.21 2.60
C GLY A 78 6.76 -4.39 4.11
N GLN A 79 5.84 -3.65 4.73
CA GLN A 79 5.75 -3.57 6.19
C GLN A 79 4.84 -4.69 6.71
N VAL A 80 5.42 -5.74 7.29
CA VAL A 80 4.65 -6.87 7.85
C VAL A 80 3.71 -6.39 8.96
N VAL A 81 2.40 -6.35 8.68
CA VAL A 81 1.35 -6.02 9.67
C VAL A 81 0.79 -7.29 10.30
N LYS A 82 0.46 -8.27 9.45
CA LYS A 82 -0.11 -9.55 9.85
C LYS A 82 0.82 -10.66 9.36
N PRO A 83 1.49 -11.41 10.25
CA PRO A 83 2.36 -12.51 9.87
C PRO A 83 1.61 -13.61 9.09
N PHE A 84 2.11 -13.95 7.91
CA PHE A 84 1.54 -14.98 7.01
C PHE A 84 2.53 -16.12 6.66
N ILE A 85 3.73 -16.10 7.22
CA ILE A 85 4.68 -17.23 7.28
C ILE A 85 5.13 -17.33 8.74
N ASP A 86 5.30 -18.55 9.26
CA ASP A 86 5.82 -18.75 10.61
C ASP A 86 7.18 -18.06 10.81
N GLY A 87 7.33 -17.28 11.88
CA GLY A 87 8.55 -16.53 12.17
C GLY A 87 8.56 -15.10 11.61
N LEU A 88 7.59 -14.69 10.78
CA LEU A 88 7.51 -13.29 10.35
C LEU A 88 7.28 -12.34 11.53
N ALA A 89 8.25 -11.46 11.74
CA ALA A 89 8.24 -10.41 12.74
C ALA A 89 7.43 -9.19 12.26
N PRO A 90 6.48 -8.67 13.06
CA PRO A 90 5.76 -7.44 12.74
C PRO A 90 6.67 -6.22 12.61
N TRP A 91 6.35 -5.35 11.66
CA TRP A 91 7.05 -4.11 11.42
C TRP A 91 6.60 -2.98 12.36
N ARG A 92 7.52 -2.10 12.73
CA ARG A 92 7.31 -0.90 13.54
C ARG A 92 7.88 0.32 12.85
N LYS A 93 7.12 1.41 12.92
CA LYS A 93 7.54 2.71 12.41
C LYS A 93 8.71 3.25 13.22
N LEU A 94 9.75 3.72 12.54
CA LEU A 94 10.81 4.50 13.15
C LEU A 94 10.34 5.95 13.27
N GLU A 95 10.51 6.54 14.44
CA GLU A 95 10.39 7.99 14.59
C GLU A 95 11.75 8.62 14.25
N PHE A 96 11.79 9.41 13.19
CA PHE A 96 13.01 9.99 12.64
C PHE A 96 12.85 11.49 12.36
N ARG A 97 13.95 12.25 12.39
CA ARG A 97 13.96 13.71 12.22
C ARG A 97 14.46 14.13 10.84
N GLY A 98 15.30 13.32 10.21
CA GLY A 98 15.91 13.65 8.93
C GLY A 98 16.35 12.43 8.13
N PRO A 99 16.88 12.66 6.92
CA PRO A 99 17.24 11.58 6.01
C PRO A 99 18.31 10.64 6.60
N GLN A 100 19.29 11.17 7.35
CA GLN A 100 20.37 10.36 7.93
C GLN A 100 19.87 9.34 8.96
N ASP A 101 18.73 9.58 9.62
CA ASP A 101 18.13 8.64 10.55
C ASP A 101 17.52 7.41 9.85
N VAL A 102 17.21 7.52 8.55
CA VAL A 102 16.68 6.43 7.72
C VAL A 102 17.72 5.89 6.73
N ARG A 103 19.00 6.20 6.95
CA ARG A 103 20.10 5.61 6.19
C ARG A 103 20.19 4.11 6.49
N PRO A 104 20.18 3.24 5.48
CA PRO A 104 20.44 1.83 5.68
C PRO A 104 21.91 1.57 5.99
N HIS A 105 22.15 0.63 6.88
CA HIS A 105 23.49 0.24 7.32
C HIS A 105 23.69 -1.26 7.14
N PRO A 106 24.86 -1.72 6.65
CA PRO A 106 25.18 -3.14 6.68
C PRO A 106 25.31 -3.61 8.13
N VAL A 107 24.79 -4.79 8.43
CA VAL A 107 24.92 -5.47 9.74
C VAL A 107 25.53 -6.85 9.54
N GLU A 108 24.88 -7.72 8.76
CA GLU A 108 25.42 -9.03 8.37
C GLU A 108 25.44 -9.18 6.84
N ALA A 109 26.37 -9.98 6.33
CA ALA A 109 26.47 -10.24 4.90
C ALA A 109 25.33 -11.15 4.42
N HIS A 110 24.78 -10.84 3.25
CA HIS A 110 23.81 -11.67 2.55
C HIS A 110 24.09 -11.63 1.04
N PRO A 111 23.99 -12.76 0.31
CA PRO A 111 24.33 -12.82 -1.13
C PRO A 111 23.58 -11.80 -1.99
N VAL A 112 22.33 -11.47 -1.62
CA VAL A 112 21.52 -10.46 -2.34
C VAL A 112 22.21 -9.09 -2.38
N TRP A 113 22.94 -8.70 -1.33
CA TRP A 113 23.66 -7.43 -1.24
C TRP A 113 25.15 -7.53 -1.63
N GLU A 114 25.59 -8.65 -2.20
CA GLU A 114 26.99 -8.80 -2.63
C GLU A 114 27.35 -7.75 -3.69
N GLY A 115 28.44 -7.02 -3.46
CA GLY A 115 28.92 -5.95 -4.36
C GLY A 115 28.15 -4.63 -4.29
N VAL A 116 27.15 -4.50 -3.40
CA VAL A 116 26.35 -3.28 -3.26
C VAL A 116 27.02 -2.29 -2.30
N ASP A 117 27.20 -1.05 -2.74
CA ASP A 117 27.46 0.08 -1.86
C ASP A 117 26.15 0.53 -1.21
N TYR A 118 26.08 0.44 0.10
CA TYR A 118 24.90 0.79 0.89
C TYR A 118 24.57 2.29 0.83
N ALA A 119 25.50 3.14 0.40
CA ALA A 119 25.23 4.55 0.12
C ALA A 119 24.20 4.72 -1.02
N ASP A 120 24.21 3.84 -2.02
CA ASP A 120 23.29 3.87 -3.16
C ASP A 120 21.85 3.50 -2.78
N LEU A 121 21.64 2.85 -1.63
CA LEU A 121 20.32 2.51 -1.10
C LEU A 121 19.63 3.69 -0.39
N HIS A 122 20.38 4.74 -0.04
CA HIS A 122 19.91 5.78 0.87
C HIS A 122 18.90 6.74 0.21
N TYR A 123 19.20 7.20 -1.01
CA TYR A 123 18.43 8.24 -1.69
C TYR A 123 17.87 7.76 -3.03
N ARG A 124 16.67 8.23 -3.35
CA ARG A 124 16.08 8.13 -4.70
C ARG A 124 15.82 9.52 -5.24
N THR A 125 16.03 9.72 -6.53
CA THR A 125 15.66 10.96 -7.22
C THR A 125 15.08 10.65 -8.59
N GLY A 126 14.14 11.47 -9.05
CA GLY A 126 13.69 11.43 -10.44
C GLY A 126 14.37 12.47 -11.33
N VAL A 127 15.32 13.24 -10.80
CA VAL A 127 16.15 14.15 -11.62
C VAL A 127 16.97 13.30 -12.60
N PRO A 128 16.88 13.55 -13.92
CA PRO A 128 17.60 12.78 -14.92
C PRO A 128 19.12 12.74 -14.71
N GLY A 129 19.76 11.64 -15.14
CA GLY A 129 21.22 11.46 -15.05
C GLY A 129 21.69 10.57 -13.89
N THR A 130 22.99 10.39 -13.80
CA THR A 130 23.68 9.72 -12.69
C THR A 130 24.29 10.80 -11.79
N HIS A 131 24.07 10.70 -10.49
CA HIS A 131 24.45 11.75 -9.53
C HIS A 131 25.39 11.18 -8.46
N SER A 132 26.32 11.99 -7.95
CA SER A 132 27.13 11.58 -6.80
C SER A 132 26.28 11.53 -5.53
N TYR A 133 26.79 10.86 -4.49
CA TYR A 133 26.11 10.79 -3.20
C TYR A 133 25.87 12.19 -2.61
N GLU A 134 26.86 13.09 -2.68
CA GLU A 134 26.74 14.47 -2.19
C GLU A 134 25.63 15.23 -2.93
N ARG A 135 25.50 15.03 -4.24
CA ARG A 135 24.42 15.63 -5.01
C ARG A 135 23.06 15.05 -4.61
N LEU A 136 22.99 13.75 -4.34
CA LEU A 136 21.76 13.09 -3.86
C LEU A 136 21.35 13.56 -2.46
N GLU A 137 22.28 14.00 -1.61
CA GLU A 137 21.93 14.62 -0.32
C GLU A 137 21.12 15.91 -0.50
N GLU A 138 21.28 16.61 -1.63
CA GLU A 138 20.53 17.82 -1.96
C GLU A 138 19.19 17.50 -2.62
N ILE A 139 19.22 16.74 -3.72
CA ILE A 139 18.05 16.53 -4.62
C ILE A 139 17.28 15.23 -4.38
N GLY A 140 17.84 14.32 -3.58
CA GLY A 140 17.30 12.99 -3.34
C GLY A 140 16.33 12.96 -2.18
N VAL A 141 15.45 11.95 -2.19
CA VAL A 141 14.50 11.67 -1.12
C VAL A 141 14.88 10.35 -0.47
N ALA A 142 15.05 10.37 0.85
CA ALA A 142 15.37 9.20 1.66
C ALA A 142 14.11 8.52 2.21
N GLY A 143 14.26 7.31 2.73
CA GLY A 143 13.18 6.56 3.40
C GLY A 143 12.35 5.65 2.49
N PHE A 144 12.69 5.57 1.20
CA PHE A 144 12.11 4.59 0.28
C PHE A 144 12.58 3.17 0.59
N TYR A 145 13.87 2.98 0.85
CA TYR A 145 14.47 1.68 1.16
C TYR A 145 14.02 1.15 2.53
N GLY A 146 13.75 2.04 3.47
CA GLY A 146 13.31 1.65 4.80
C GLY A 146 13.01 2.86 5.65
N ARG A 147 12.03 2.74 6.54
CA ARG A 147 11.58 3.81 7.44
C ARG A 147 11.01 3.27 8.75
N GLY A 148 11.46 2.07 9.10
CA GLY A 148 11.03 1.32 10.26
C GLY A 148 11.82 0.04 10.35
N TYR A 149 11.49 -0.78 11.34
CA TYR A 149 12.26 -1.93 11.75
C TYR A 149 11.34 -3.03 12.25
N HIS A 150 11.85 -4.24 12.35
CA HIS A 150 11.13 -5.39 12.88
C HIS A 150 11.51 -5.61 14.36
N LEU A 151 10.52 -5.92 15.18
CA LEU A 151 10.69 -6.35 16.57
C LEU A 151 10.40 -7.84 16.69
N ASP A 152 10.98 -8.47 17.72
CA ASP A 152 10.69 -9.87 18.06
C ASP A 152 11.07 -10.84 16.92
N LEU A 153 12.27 -10.66 16.36
CA LEU A 153 12.80 -11.57 15.34
C LEU A 153 12.79 -13.03 15.84
N PRO A 154 12.52 -14.01 14.96
CA PRO A 154 12.54 -15.40 15.36
C PRO A 154 13.96 -15.83 15.79
N GLU A 155 14.04 -16.88 16.60
CA GLU A 155 15.32 -17.43 17.05
C GLU A 155 16.21 -17.79 15.85
N GLY A 156 17.49 -17.39 15.91
CA GLY A 156 18.45 -17.64 14.83
C GLY A 156 18.28 -16.74 13.60
N ALA A 157 17.38 -15.74 13.63
CA ALA A 157 17.33 -14.72 12.59
C ALA A 157 18.63 -13.91 12.52
N ARG A 158 19.02 -13.57 11.30
CA ARG A 158 20.17 -12.72 10.98
C ARG A 158 19.70 -11.35 10.53
N THR A 159 20.23 -10.30 11.13
CA THR A 159 19.93 -8.93 10.71
C THR A 159 20.87 -8.55 9.58
N ILE A 160 20.34 -8.36 8.37
CA ILE A 160 21.14 -8.07 7.18
C ILE A 160 21.46 -6.59 7.12
N THR A 161 20.42 -5.75 7.21
CA THR A 161 20.57 -4.30 7.25
C THR A 161 19.90 -3.71 8.48
N GLY A 162 20.49 -2.63 8.99
CA GLY A 162 20.01 -1.88 10.14
C GLY A 162 19.60 -0.47 9.76
N ILE A 163 18.70 0.13 10.54
CA ILE A 163 18.24 1.51 10.37
C ILE A 163 18.33 2.31 11.68
N GLY A 164 18.56 3.61 11.57
CA GLY A 164 18.63 4.53 12.69
C GLY A 164 19.88 4.35 13.56
N GLN A 165 19.98 5.19 14.59
CA GLN A 165 21.15 5.26 15.48
C GLN A 165 21.55 3.93 16.14
N TYR A 166 20.57 3.04 16.35
CA TYR A 166 20.77 1.74 16.99
C TYR A 166 20.88 0.59 15.99
N ARG A 167 20.91 0.87 14.67
CA ARG A 167 20.95 -0.14 13.61
C ARG A 167 19.87 -1.21 13.81
N LEU A 168 18.65 -0.75 14.11
CA LEU A 168 17.50 -1.62 14.37
C LEU A 168 17.22 -2.48 13.13
N PRO A 169 16.74 -3.73 13.27
CA PRO A 169 16.63 -4.65 12.14
C PRO A 169 15.66 -4.15 11.07
N LEU A 170 16.18 -3.69 9.94
CA LEU A 170 15.38 -3.26 8.80
C LEU A 170 15.12 -4.45 7.87
N ASP A 171 16.21 -5.11 7.46
CA ASP A 171 16.15 -6.33 6.67
C ASP A 171 16.70 -7.49 7.49
N TYR A 172 16.02 -8.63 7.46
CA TYR A 172 16.46 -9.83 8.16
C TYR A 172 16.18 -11.08 7.36
N SER A 173 16.94 -12.13 7.64
CA SER A 173 16.69 -13.47 7.10
C SER A 173 16.60 -14.48 8.23
N TYR A 174 15.82 -15.53 8.04
CA TYR A 174 15.78 -16.67 8.96
C TYR A 174 15.51 -17.96 8.21
N ARG A 175 16.07 -19.05 8.75
CA ARG A 175 15.82 -20.41 8.26
C ARG A 175 14.53 -20.93 8.85
N LEU A 176 13.80 -21.69 8.04
CA LEU A 176 12.57 -22.34 8.44
C LEU A 176 12.48 -23.68 7.70
N GLY A 177 12.72 -24.78 8.41
CA GLY A 177 12.96 -26.08 7.77
C GLY A 177 14.18 -26.01 6.85
N ASP A 178 14.04 -26.53 5.63
CA ASP A 178 15.13 -26.57 4.65
C ASP A 178 15.27 -25.26 3.85
N GLY A 179 14.28 -24.35 3.95
CA GLY A 179 14.23 -23.09 3.22
C GLY A 179 14.68 -21.88 4.02
N GLU A 180 14.49 -20.70 3.42
CA GLU A 180 14.89 -19.41 3.99
C GLU A 180 13.90 -18.31 3.61
N VAL A 181 13.58 -17.45 4.57
CA VAL A 181 12.79 -16.24 4.35
C VAL A 181 13.73 -15.04 4.47
N LEU A 182 13.72 -14.18 3.46
CA LEU A 182 14.32 -12.85 3.48
C LEU A 182 13.19 -11.82 3.57
N VAL A 183 13.31 -10.87 4.50
CA VAL A 183 12.30 -9.83 4.71
C VAL A 183 12.94 -8.47 4.50
N HIS A 184 12.30 -7.65 3.67
CA HIS A 184 12.68 -6.28 3.38
C HIS A 184 11.59 -5.31 3.86
N GLY A 185 11.90 -4.47 4.84
CA GLY A 185 10.94 -3.57 5.51
C GLY A 185 10.61 -2.27 4.77
N GLY A 186 10.94 -2.18 3.47
CA GLY A 186 10.80 -1.00 2.61
C GLY A 186 9.83 -1.17 1.44
N ASN A 187 10.00 -0.32 0.42
CA ASN A 187 9.38 -0.57 -0.88
C ASN A 187 10.06 -1.77 -1.56
N ASP A 188 9.39 -2.43 -2.49
CA ASP A 188 9.87 -3.66 -3.13
C ASP A 188 11.35 -3.63 -3.54
N LEU A 189 12.15 -4.51 -2.91
CA LEU A 189 13.61 -4.51 -2.96
C LEU A 189 14.13 -4.61 -4.39
N GLU A 190 13.50 -5.47 -5.20
CA GLU A 190 13.85 -5.69 -6.60
C GLU A 190 13.66 -4.42 -7.45
N SER A 191 12.80 -3.49 -7.03
CA SER A 191 12.57 -2.22 -7.74
C SER A 191 13.67 -1.17 -7.51
N PHE A 192 14.63 -1.46 -6.61
CA PHE A 192 15.80 -0.62 -6.38
C PHE A 192 16.94 -0.89 -7.36
N ALA A 193 16.90 -2.00 -8.11
CA ALA A 193 17.92 -2.28 -9.12
C ALA A 193 17.98 -1.15 -10.15
N ASP A 194 19.15 -0.53 -10.28
CA ASP A 194 19.39 0.61 -11.16
C ASP A 194 20.79 0.52 -11.74
N ASP A 195 20.88 0.28 -13.05
CA ASP A 195 22.13 0.06 -13.79
C ASP A 195 23.15 1.21 -13.69
N ARG A 196 22.72 2.38 -13.19
CA ARG A 196 23.59 3.54 -12.98
C ARG A 196 24.47 3.44 -11.73
N TYR A 197 24.14 2.55 -10.80
CA TYR A 197 24.71 2.47 -9.45
C TYR A 197 25.05 1.03 -9.07
N SER A 198 25.72 0.82 -7.93
CA SER A 198 26.09 -0.54 -7.47
C SER A 198 24.86 -1.42 -7.18
N ILE A 199 23.73 -0.80 -6.85
CA ILE A 199 22.44 -1.47 -6.59
C ILE A 199 21.86 -2.18 -7.81
N ALA A 200 22.43 -2.01 -9.01
CA ALA A 200 22.18 -2.85 -10.18
C ALA A 200 22.33 -4.36 -9.87
N GLY A 201 23.22 -4.72 -8.93
CA GLY A 201 23.46 -6.10 -8.51
C GLY A 201 22.30 -6.76 -7.74
N ILE A 202 21.42 -5.98 -7.09
CA ILE A 202 20.33 -6.51 -6.25
C ILE A 202 19.43 -7.47 -7.04
N GLY A 203 19.02 -7.10 -8.25
CA GLY A 203 18.11 -7.88 -9.08
C GLY A 203 18.65 -9.27 -9.45
N PRO A 204 19.81 -9.35 -10.15
CA PRO A 204 20.44 -10.63 -10.47
C PRO A 204 20.80 -11.47 -9.24
N ASN A 205 21.32 -10.86 -8.18
CA ASN A 205 21.66 -11.57 -6.95
C ASN A 205 20.42 -12.14 -6.25
N LEU A 206 19.30 -11.41 -6.27
CA LEU A 206 18.01 -11.87 -5.74
C LEU A 206 17.49 -13.07 -6.52
N VAL A 207 17.52 -13.02 -7.85
CA VAL A 207 17.13 -14.15 -8.71
C VAL A 207 18.00 -15.38 -8.40
N ALA A 208 19.32 -15.23 -8.40
CA ALA A 208 20.23 -16.33 -8.09
C ALA A 208 20.02 -16.91 -6.67
N TRP A 209 19.72 -16.06 -5.69
CA TRP A 209 19.39 -16.51 -4.34
C TRP A 209 18.05 -17.26 -4.31
N LEU A 210 17.01 -16.79 -4.99
CA LEU A 210 15.71 -17.47 -5.05
C LEU A 210 15.79 -18.82 -5.79
N GLU A 211 16.52 -18.89 -6.90
CA GLU A 211 16.77 -20.13 -7.65
C GLU A 211 17.55 -21.19 -6.85
N GLY A 212 18.33 -20.75 -5.85
CA GLY A 212 19.03 -21.65 -4.93
C GLY A 212 18.12 -22.36 -3.91
N GLY A 213 16.80 -22.12 -3.94
CA GLY A 213 15.83 -22.90 -3.18
C GLY A 213 15.74 -24.33 -3.71
N THR A 214 15.70 -25.32 -2.81
CA THR A 214 15.57 -26.74 -3.19
C THR A 214 14.12 -27.20 -3.20
N GLY A 215 13.18 -26.25 -3.35
CA GLY A 215 11.73 -26.49 -3.29
C GLY A 215 11.38 -27.80 -4.01
N SER A 216 10.75 -28.72 -3.28
CA SER A 216 10.65 -30.10 -3.72
C SER A 216 9.98 -30.22 -5.08
N ALA A 217 10.73 -30.72 -6.07
CA ALA A 217 10.15 -31.54 -7.12
C ALA A 217 9.54 -32.78 -6.45
N GLY A 218 8.24 -32.72 -6.15
CA GLY A 218 7.43 -33.86 -5.68
C GLY A 218 7.62 -34.26 -4.21
N ALA A 219 6.82 -33.66 -3.33
CA ALA A 219 6.45 -34.29 -2.06
C ALA A 219 4.92 -34.33 -1.97
N ALA A 220 4.36 -35.54 -2.08
CA ALA A 220 2.94 -35.80 -1.96
C ALA A 220 2.42 -35.30 -0.61
N ILE A 221 1.36 -34.49 -0.66
CA ILE A 221 0.62 -34.07 0.53
C ILE A 221 -0.07 -35.33 1.07
N ALA A 222 0.44 -35.88 2.17
CA ALA A 222 -0.25 -36.95 2.89
C ALA A 222 -1.52 -36.36 3.52
N ALA A 223 -2.67 -36.69 2.94
CA ALA A 223 -3.97 -36.39 3.51
C ALA A 223 -4.15 -37.18 4.81
N THR A 224 -4.01 -36.54 5.96
CA THR A 224 -4.49 -37.10 7.22
C THR A 224 -5.94 -36.69 7.44
N SER A 225 -6.84 -37.60 7.08
CA SER A 225 -8.24 -37.61 7.52
C SER A 225 -8.32 -38.02 8.99
N ALA A 226 -8.92 -37.20 9.84
CA ALA A 226 -9.68 -37.66 11.01
C ALA A 226 -10.55 -36.52 11.57
N ALA A 227 -11.86 -36.61 11.35
CA ALA A 227 -12.84 -36.09 12.29
C ALA A 227 -13.01 -37.12 13.44
N PRO A 228 -13.42 -36.71 14.65
CA PRO A 228 -14.86 -36.57 14.87
C PRO A 228 -15.28 -35.34 15.70
N ALA A 229 -16.60 -35.14 15.69
CA ALA A 229 -17.36 -34.00 16.19
C ALA A 229 -17.47 -33.89 17.72
N ALA A 230 -17.65 -32.65 18.21
CA ALA A 230 -18.63 -32.25 19.24
C ALA A 230 -18.66 -30.71 19.38
N GLY A 231 -19.84 -30.09 19.23
CA GLY A 231 -20.14 -28.77 19.84
C GLY A 231 -20.47 -28.93 21.34
N PRO A 232 -20.82 -27.89 22.12
CA PRO A 232 -21.25 -26.50 21.80
C PRO A 232 -20.30 -25.47 22.50
N ALA A 233 -20.47 -24.14 22.61
CA ALA A 233 -21.65 -23.29 22.76
C ALA A 233 -21.31 -21.82 22.45
N ARG A 234 -22.35 -21.05 22.09
CA ARG A 234 -22.33 -19.60 21.96
C ARG A 234 -21.96 -18.94 23.29
N VAL A 235 -20.97 -18.06 23.28
CA VAL A 235 -20.73 -17.11 24.38
C VAL A 235 -21.35 -15.78 23.96
N SER A 236 -22.43 -15.39 24.64
CA SER A 236 -23.00 -14.04 24.58
C SER A 236 -22.11 -13.08 25.36
N ALA A 237 -21.62 -12.03 24.71
CA ALA A 237 -21.05 -10.88 25.41
C ALA A 237 -22.20 -10.01 25.96
N ALA A 238 -22.23 -9.85 27.28
CA ALA A 238 -23.12 -8.92 27.97
C ALA A 238 -22.59 -7.47 27.87
N PRO A 239 -23.44 -6.44 27.99
CA PRO A 239 -23.14 -5.09 27.57
C PRO A 239 -22.28 -4.34 28.61
N SER A 240 -21.32 -3.56 28.11
CA SER A 240 -20.61 -2.55 28.91
C SER A 240 -21.47 -1.29 29.02
N ALA A 241 -21.72 -0.86 30.26
CA ALA A 241 -22.50 0.33 30.59
C ALA A 241 -21.84 1.62 30.06
N ALA A 242 -22.69 2.51 29.55
CA ALA A 242 -22.33 3.86 29.12
C ALA A 242 -22.18 4.81 30.32
N PRO A 243 -21.31 5.84 30.23
CA PRO A 243 -21.51 7.09 30.95
C PRO A 243 -22.49 7.98 30.17
N SER A 244 -23.39 8.60 30.93
CA SER A 244 -24.49 9.47 30.51
C SER A 244 -24.05 10.75 29.79
N GLU A 245 -24.90 11.09 28.83
CA GLU A 245 -25.03 12.26 27.95
C GLU A 245 -24.45 13.61 28.39
N VAL A 246 -23.79 14.26 27.44
CA VAL A 246 -23.84 15.72 27.24
C VAL A 246 -24.04 16.00 25.74
N GLY A 247 -25.25 16.45 25.38
CA GLY A 247 -25.58 17.18 24.15
C GLY A 247 -25.80 16.35 22.88
N SER A 248 -27.04 16.34 22.36
CA SER A 248 -27.41 15.76 21.06
C SER A 248 -26.73 16.49 19.90
N ARG A 249 -25.52 16.05 19.54
CA ARG A 249 -25.05 16.13 18.15
C ARG A 249 -25.69 14.95 17.41
N GLY A 250 -26.12 15.13 16.17
CA GLY A 250 -26.62 14.03 15.34
C GLY A 250 -25.65 12.84 15.34
N SER A 251 -26.14 11.63 15.06
CA SER A 251 -25.28 10.45 14.97
C SER A 251 -24.11 10.72 14.03
N ALA A 252 -22.88 10.40 14.45
CA ALA A 252 -21.72 10.50 13.58
C ALA A 252 -21.90 9.61 12.34
N PRO A 253 -21.41 10.03 11.15
CA PRO A 253 -21.58 9.24 9.94
C PRO A 253 -20.87 7.89 10.05
N ARG A 254 -21.46 6.89 9.41
CA ARG A 254 -20.84 5.60 9.12
C ARG A 254 -19.98 5.72 7.87
N ILE A 255 -18.66 5.66 8.06
CA ILE A 255 -17.68 5.86 6.99
C ILE A 255 -16.99 4.53 6.71
N GLY A 256 -17.21 3.93 5.54
CA GLY A 256 -16.53 2.71 5.13
C GLY A 256 -15.30 2.99 4.28
N LEU A 257 -14.13 2.45 4.66
CA LEU A 257 -12.93 2.44 3.85
C LEU A 257 -12.80 1.10 3.15
N LEU A 258 -12.90 1.11 1.81
CA LEU A 258 -12.73 -0.05 0.95
C LEU A 258 -11.24 -0.33 0.78
N HIS A 259 -10.82 -1.56 1.04
CA HIS A 259 -9.42 -1.97 0.90
C HIS A 259 -9.26 -3.45 0.52
N CYS A 260 -8.07 -3.80 0.04
CA CYS A 260 -7.67 -5.17 -0.35
C CYS A 260 -6.58 -5.74 0.57
N GLY A 261 -6.64 -5.41 1.86
CA GLY A 261 -5.76 -6.00 2.90
C GLY A 261 -4.25 -5.73 2.80
N SER A 262 -3.80 -4.82 1.93
CA SER A 262 -2.41 -4.40 1.84
C SER A 262 -1.93 -3.70 3.13
N PHE A 263 -0.62 -3.73 3.40
CA PHE A 263 -0.09 -3.13 4.63
C PHE A 263 -0.47 -1.66 4.83
N PRO A 264 -0.49 -0.77 3.80
CA PRO A 264 -0.81 0.63 4.05
C PRO A 264 -2.23 0.81 4.56
N ALA A 265 -3.21 0.11 3.96
CA ALA A 265 -4.59 0.19 4.41
C ALA A 265 -4.76 -0.37 5.82
N LEU A 266 -4.15 -1.52 6.13
CA LEU A 266 -4.22 -2.12 7.46
C LEU A 266 -3.57 -1.23 8.53
N ARG A 267 -2.44 -0.58 8.21
CA ARG A 267 -1.76 0.36 9.12
C ARG A 267 -2.59 1.61 9.34
N ALA A 268 -3.18 2.18 8.29
CA ALA A 268 -4.06 3.34 8.39
C ALA A 268 -5.27 3.03 9.30
N LEU A 269 -5.98 1.93 9.04
CA LEU A 269 -7.12 1.49 9.85
C LEU A 269 -6.77 1.23 11.31
N ALA A 270 -5.53 0.85 11.60
CA ALA A 270 -5.05 0.59 12.95
C ALA A 270 -4.49 1.85 13.67
N ASP A 271 -4.39 3.00 12.99
CA ASP A 271 -3.84 4.22 13.59
C ASP A 271 -4.83 4.81 14.62
N PRO A 272 -4.43 4.94 15.90
CA PRO A 272 -5.29 5.55 16.93
C PRO A 272 -5.74 6.98 16.59
N ALA A 273 -4.99 7.72 15.77
CA ALA A 273 -5.37 9.05 15.32
C ALA A 273 -6.63 9.05 14.45
N LEU A 274 -6.97 7.93 13.82
CA LEU A 274 -8.18 7.77 13.01
C LEU A 274 -9.39 7.26 13.81
N ALA A 275 -9.18 6.74 15.02
CA ALA A 275 -10.26 6.18 15.86
C ALA A 275 -11.46 7.13 16.08
N PRO A 276 -11.30 8.46 16.24
CA PRO A 276 -12.43 9.38 16.40
C PRO A 276 -13.40 9.41 15.20
N TYR A 277 -12.93 9.06 14.00
CA TYR A 277 -13.74 9.05 12.78
C TYR A 277 -14.49 7.73 12.55
N ARG A 278 -14.25 6.71 13.40
CA ARG A 278 -14.96 5.42 13.38
C ARG A 278 -15.00 4.76 12.00
N LEU A 279 -13.84 4.75 11.32
CA LEU A 279 -13.71 4.09 10.02
C LEU A 279 -14.08 2.61 10.11
N GLU A 280 -15.05 2.21 9.30
CA GLU A 280 -15.42 0.81 9.11
C GLU A 280 -14.51 0.19 8.05
N SER A 281 -13.85 -0.90 8.40
CA SER A 281 -13.00 -1.68 7.48
C SER A 281 -13.88 -2.49 6.54
N VAL A 282 -13.94 -2.10 5.26
CA VAL A 282 -14.65 -2.84 4.21
C VAL A 282 -13.61 -3.60 3.39
N TYR A 283 -13.29 -4.81 3.86
CA TYR A 283 -12.33 -5.69 3.19
C TYR A 283 -12.97 -6.35 1.97
N LEU A 284 -12.65 -5.83 0.77
CA LEU A 284 -13.37 -6.17 -0.45
C LEU A 284 -13.49 -7.68 -0.72
N PRO A 285 -12.45 -8.51 -0.58
CA PRO A 285 -12.55 -9.94 -0.87
C PRO A 285 -13.67 -10.65 -0.12
N HIS A 286 -13.95 -10.26 1.13
CA HIS A 286 -14.97 -10.90 1.97
C HIS A 286 -16.29 -10.12 2.08
N ALA A 287 -16.26 -8.80 1.94
CA ALA A 287 -17.45 -7.97 2.14
C ALA A 287 -18.52 -8.21 1.05
N ASP A 288 -19.79 -8.08 1.41
CA ASP A 288 -20.89 -8.07 0.46
C ASP A 288 -21.02 -6.65 -0.12
N PRO A 289 -21.03 -6.46 -1.45
CA PRO A 289 -21.29 -5.14 -2.05
C PRO A 289 -22.57 -4.47 -1.52
N ALA A 290 -23.59 -5.23 -1.11
CA ALA A 290 -24.82 -4.69 -0.53
C ALA A 290 -24.59 -3.95 0.80
N ASP A 291 -23.50 -4.23 1.52
CA ASP A 291 -23.17 -3.58 2.78
C ASP A 291 -22.93 -2.07 2.60
N LEU A 292 -22.57 -1.62 1.39
CA LEU A 292 -22.36 -0.21 1.08
C LEU A 292 -23.63 0.64 1.23
N ALA A 293 -24.82 0.03 1.10
CA ALA A 293 -26.09 0.74 1.23
C ALA A 293 -26.25 1.37 2.62
N GLY A 294 -25.72 0.72 3.67
CA GLY A 294 -25.83 1.17 5.06
C GLY A 294 -24.80 2.21 5.51
N LEU A 295 -23.91 2.66 4.61
CA LEU A 295 -22.88 3.66 4.90
C LEU A 295 -23.34 5.06 4.48
N ASP A 296 -22.96 6.07 5.26
CA ASP A 296 -23.18 7.49 4.93
C ASP A 296 -22.06 8.01 4.02
N ALA A 297 -20.86 7.46 4.15
CA ALA A 297 -19.73 7.76 3.28
C ALA A 297 -18.97 6.50 2.86
N VAL A 298 -18.64 6.43 1.56
CA VAL A 298 -17.88 5.33 0.94
C VAL A 298 -16.54 5.89 0.46
N ILE A 299 -15.44 5.43 1.05
CA ILE A 299 -14.08 5.78 0.63
C ILE A 299 -13.49 4.60 -0.15
N VAL A 300 -13.29 4.77 -1.45
CA VAL A 300 -12.52 3.86 -2.30
C VAL A 300 -11.05 4.11 -2.02
N GLY A 301 -10.42 3.21 -1.26
CA GLY A 301 -9.02 3.34 -0.84
C GLY A 301 -8.03 3.28 -2.00
N ASP A 302 -6.77 3.58 -1.69
CA ASP A 302 -5.73 3.65 -2.71
C ASP A 302 -5.42 2.28 -3.33
N ARG A 303 -5.21 2.26 -4.65
CA ARG A 303 -4.60 1.14 -5.39
C ARG A 303 -5.30 -0.19 -5.17
N LEU A 304 -6.63 -0.22 -5.19
CA LEU A 304 -7.39 -1.45 -4.97
C LEU A 304 -7.10 -2.49 -6.06
N HIS A 305 -7.18 -3.76 -5.69
CA HIS A 305 -7.14 -4.84 -6.66
C HIS A 305 -8.29 -4.68 -7.67
N GLN A 306 -7.97 -4.69 -8.96
CA GLN A 306 -8.93 -4.29 -10.00
C GLN A 306 -10.06 -5.29 -10.18
N GLY A 307 -9.80 -6.59 -9.95
CA GLY A 307 -10.85 -7.61 -9.91
C GLY A 307 -11.83 -7.40 -8.75
N GLN A 308 -11.33 -7.04 -7.57
CA GLN A 308 -12.16 -6.77 -6.39
C GLN A 308 -12.94 -5.44 -6.56
N LEU A 309 -12.30 -4.41 -7.10
CA LEU A 309 -12.96 -3.14 -7.41
C LEU A 309 -14.06 -3.32 -8.46
N ALA A 310 -13.82 -4.11 -9.51
CA ALA A 310 -14.84 -4.41 -10.52
C ALA A 310 -16.08 -5.09 -9.91
N ARG A 311 -15.90 -5.98 -8.91
CA ARG A 311 -17.00 -6.60 -8.15
C ARG A 311 -17.84 -5.56 -7.39
N PHE A 312 -17.20 -4.53 -6.84
CA PHE A 312 -17.86 -3.48 -6.05
C PHE A 312 -18.36 -2.30 -6.88
N ALA A 313 -17.87 -2.11 -8.11
CA ALA A 313 -18.23 -0.97 -8.95
C ALA A 313 -19.75 -0.78 -9.14
N PRO A 314 -20.60 -1.81 -9.30
CA PRO A 314 -22.05 -1.64 -9.32
C PRO A 314 -22.61 -0.99 -8.04
N ALA A 315 -22.24 -1.49 -6.87
CA ALA A 315 -22.70 -0.95 -5.58
C ALA A 315 -22.17 0.46 -5.30
N ILE A 316 -20.95 0.78 -5.74
CA ILE A 316 -20.43 2.15 -5.68
C ILE A 316 -21.25 3.08 -6.60
N ARG A 317 -21.65 2.61 -7.80
CA ARG A 317 -22.53 3.38 -8.69
C ARG A 317 -23.94 3.58 -8.13
N GLU A 318 -24.47 2.60 -7.39
CA GLU A 318 -25.72 2.75 -6.65
C GLU A 318 -25.58 3.78 -5.54
N ALA A 319 -24.48 3.75 -4.77
CA ALA A 319 -24.19 4.77 -3.75
C ALA A 319 -24.10 6.18 -4.35
N LEU A 320 -23.61 6.31 -5.59
CA LEU A 320 -23.58 7.60 -6.29
C LEU A 320 -24.98 8.17 -6.63
N GLN A 321 -26.03 7.33 -6.62
CA GLN A 321 -27.41 7.75 -6.87
C GLN A 321 -28.15 8.19 -5.60
N ASP A 322 -27.52 8.11 -4.43
CA ASP A 322 -28.10 8.49 -3.15
C ASP A 322 -27.65 9.92 -2.77
N PRO A 323 -28.57 10.92 -2.75
CA PRO A 323 -28.21 12.31 -2.46
C PRO A 323 -27.70 12.54 -1.04
N ASP A 324 -27.95 11.61 -0.12
CA ASP A 324 -27.51 11.71 1.27
C ASP A 324 -26.11 11.12 1.49
N LYS A 325 -25.51 10.50 0.44
CA LYS A 325 -24.19 9.88 0.52
C LYS A 325 -23.06 10.79 0.06
N THR A 326 -21.88 10.54 0.64
CA THR A 326 -20.61 11.05 0.13
C THR A 326 -19.74 9.89 -0.38
N VAL A 327 -19.28 9.98 -1.63
CA VAL A 327 -18.35 9.01 -2.23
C VAL A 327 -17.00 9.69 -2.45
N ILE A 328 -15.94 9.07 -1.97
CA ILE A 328 -14.56 9.55 -2.09
C ILE A 328 -13.74 8.51 -2.82
N VAL A 329 -13.04 8.90 -3.88
CA VAL A 329 -12.15 8.02 -4.64
C VAL A 329 -10.72 8.55 -4.58
N LEU A 330 -9.81 7.72 -4.06
CA LEU A 330 -8.44 8.09 -3.78
C LEU A 330 -7.46 7.39 -4.72
N GLY A 331 -6.29 8.00 -4.94
CA GLY A 331 -5.14 7.39 -5.62
C GLY A 331 -5.45 6.77 -7.00
N GLU A 332 -4.69 5.74 -7.32
CA GLU A 332 -4.78 5.04 -8.61
C GLU A 332 -5.84 3.94 -8.58
N ASN A 333 -7.04 4.25 -9.08
CA ASN A 333 -8.15 3.28 -9.16
C ASN A 333 -8.67 3.05 -10.58
N LYS A 334 -7.94 3.49 -11.62
CA LYS A 334 -8.34 3.42 -13.04
C LYS A 334 -9.78 3.90 -13.26
N VAL A 335 -10.08 5.07 -12.71
CA VAL A 335 -11.43 5.64 -12.63
C VAL A 335 -12.11 5.75 -14.00
N GLU A 336 -11.34 5.91 -15.08
CA GLU A 336 -11.81 5.94 -16.45
C GLU A 336 -12.55 4.66 -16.90
N ASN A 337 -12.34 3.53 -16.21
CA ASN A 337 -12.93 2.25 -16.56
C ASN A 337 -14.26 1.97 -15.86
N TRP A 338 -14.59 2.66 -14.77
CA TRP A 338 -15.74 2.27 -13.94
C TRP A 338 -16.52 3.43 -13.31
N LEU A 339 -15.87 4.59 -13.11
CA LEU A 339 -16.49 5.78 -12.54
C LEU A 339 -17.15 6.59 -13.66
N PRO A 340 -18.49 6.81 -13.64
CA PRO A 340 -19.18 7.43 -14.76
C PRO A 340 -18.71 8.86 -15.06
N GLY A 341 -18.37 9.13 -16.32
CA GLY A 341 -18.13 10.49 -16.80
C GLY A 341 -16.78 11.10 -16.39
N VAL A 342 -15.82 10.30 -15.94
CA VAL A 342 -14.49 10.78 -15.55
C VAL A 342 -13.44 10.29 -16.55
N GLY A 343 -12.71 11.21 -17.16
CA GLY A 343 -11.53 10.89 -17.96
C GLY A 343 -10.26 10.85 -17.10
N TYR A 344 -9.23 10.17 -17.62
CA TYR A 344 -7.91 10.10 -16.97
C TYR A 344 -6.78 10.19 -18.00
N THR A 345 -5.74 10.96 -17.66
CA THR A 345 -4.47 10.97 -18.41
C THR A 345 -3.31 10.67 -17.47
N PHE A 346 -2.52 9.65 -17.80
CA PHE A 346 -1.33 9.31 -17.02
C PHE A 346 -0.32 10.47 -16.98
N ARG A 347 0.27 10.68 -15.81
CA ARG A 347 1.49 11.46 -15.59
C ARG A 347 2.40 10.65 -14.66
N PRO A 348 3.71 10.55 -14.96
CA PRO A 348 4.65 9.94 -14.03
C PRO A 348 4.62 10.66 -12.69
N THR A 349 4.73 9.88 -11.61
CA THR A 349 4.76 10.42 -10.25
C THR A 349 6.02 11.26 -10.03
N VAL A 350 5.84 12.54 -9.72
CA VAL A 350 6.92 13.45 -9.36
C VAL A 350 7.07 13.50 -7.84
N PHE A 351 8.02 12.72 -7.31
CA PHE A 351 8.22 12.54 -5.85
C PHE A 351 9.44 13.29 -5.30
N TRP A 352 10.07 14.20 -6.02
CA TRP A 352 11.33 14.83 -5.58
C TRP A 352 11.36 16.35 -5.66
N THR A 353 10.39 17.00 -6.32
CA THR A 353 10.49 18.45 -6.61
C THR A 353 10.51 19.32 -5.36
N TRP A 354 9.94 18.87 -4.24
CA TRP A 354 10.07 19.58 -2.95
C TRP A 354 11.52 19.62 -2.44
N ARG A 355 12.42 18.78 -2.96
CA ARG A 355 13.86 18.83 -2.70
C ARG A 355 14.59 19.82 -3.59
N THR A 356 14.12 20.00 -4.83
CA THR A 356 14.75 20.88 -5.82
C THR A 356 14.17 22.30 -5.80
N GLY A 357 12.97 22.48 -5.26
CA GLY A 357 12.22 23.74 -5.34
C GLY A 357 11.62 24.01 -6.72
N GLU A 358 11.67 23.02 -7.63
CA GLU A 358 11.10 23.13 -8.97
C GLU A 358 9.56 23.19 -8.90
N ASP A 359 8.98 24.09 -9.67
CA ASP A 359 7.54 24.17 -9.85
C ASP A 359 7.07 22.95 -10.67
N ASN A 360 6.23 22.13 -10.06
CA ASN A 360 5.66 20.93 -10.69
C ASN A 360 4.32 21.21 -11.41
N GLY A 361 3.94 22.48 -11.55
CA GLY A 361 2.70 22.90 -12.22
C GLY A 361 1.44 22.75 -11.36
N THR A 362 1.55 22.30 -10.10
CA THR A 362 0.38 22.17 -9.22
C THR A 362 -0.15 23.56 -8.85
N ARG A 363 -1.46 23.76 -8.95
CA ARG A 363 -2.14 25.00 -8.59
C ARG A 363 -3.41 24.75 -7.80
N LEU A 364 -3.64 25.60 -6.81
CA LEU A 364 -4.89 25.67 -6.07
C LEU A 364 -5.86 26.58 -6.85
N ARG A 365 -7.14 26.21 -6.84
CA ARG A 365 -8.23 26.93 -7.50
C ARG A 365 -9.33 27.25 -6.51
N LEU A 366 -10.23 28.14 -6.92
CA LEU A 366 -11.44 28.48 -6.18
C LEU A 366 -11.14 28.85 -4.71
N PRO A 367 -10.32 29.88 -4.43
CA PRO A 367 -9.87 30.17 -3.05
C PRO A 367 -11.01 30.54 -2.08
N GLY A 368 -12.20 30.89 -2.59
CA GLY A 368 -13.40 31.13 -1.78
C GLY A 368 -14.28 29.88 -1.58
N ASP A 369 -13.85 28.72 -2.06
CA ASP A 369 -14.59 27.47 -1.89
C ASP A 369 -14.61 27.02 -0.41
N PRO A 370 -15.77 26.66 0.15
CA PRO A 370 -15.86 26.19 1.54
C PRO A 370 -15.00 24.97 1.87
N LEU A 371 -14.60 24.17 0.87
CA LEU A 371 -13.71 23.02 1.10
C LEU A 371 -12.34 23.45 1.66
N TRP A 372 -11.88 24.68 1.39
CA TRP A 372 -10.64 25.22 1.95
C TRP A 372 -10.70 25.48 3.46
N GLU A 373 -11.86 25.36 4.12
CA GLU A 373 -11.95 25.31 5.58
C GLU A 373 -11.43 23.98 6.18
N TYR A 374 -11.27 22.97 5.31
CA TYR A 374 -10.82 21.63 5.68
C TYR A 374 -9.46 21.27 5.07
N PHE A 375 -9.20 21.69 3.84
CA PHE A 375 -7.93 21.43 3.15
C PHE A 375 -6.93 22.56 3.34
N THR A 376 -5.65 22.21 3.27
CA THR A 376 -4.54 23.17 3.23
C THR A 376 -3.67 22.87 2.03
N GLU A 377 -2.89 23.85 1.57
CA GLU A 377 -1.93 23.66 0.48
C GLU A 377 -1.01 22.46 0.75
N ARG A 378 -0.51 22.30 1.98
CA ARG A 378 0.35 21.18 2.37
C ARG A 378 -0.33 19.81 2.29
N ALA A 379 -1.64 19.75 2.47
CA ALA A 379 -2.40 18.51 2.34
C ALA A 379 -2.54 18.09 0.87
N VAL A 380 -2.53 19.04 -0.06
CA VAL A 380 -2.88 18.78 -1.48
C VAL A 380 -1.77 19.11 -2.48
N SER A 381 -0.59 19.51 -2.00
CA SER A 381 0.58 19.86 -2.83
C SER A 381 1.77 18.99 -2.43
N TRP A 382 1.81 17.79 -3.01
CA TRP A 382 2.93 16.85 -2.93
C TRP A 382 3.03 16.10 -4.26
N HIS A 383 2.78 14.79 -4.32
CA HIS A 383 2.73 14.06 -5.59
C HIS A 383 1.34 13.54 -5.89
N HIS A 384 1.14 13.18 -7.15
CA HIS A 384 -0.10 12.69 -7.70
C HIS A 384 0.19 11.65 -8.79
N HIS A 385 -0.84 10.91 -9.19
CA HIS A 385 -0.75 9.86 -10.20
C HIS A 385 -1.67 10.17 -11.37
N GLY A 386 -1.22 11.05 -12.26
CA GLY A 386 -2.00 11.49 -13.42
C GLY A 386 -3.02 12.60 -13.16
N LEU A 387 -3.79 12.88 -14.22
CA LEU A 387 -4.74 13.99 -14.32
C LEU A 387 -6.16 13.44 -14.53
N LEU A 388 -7.13 14.05 -13.87
CA LEU A 388 -8.56 13.78 -13.98
C LEU A 388 -9.22 14.80 -14.90
N HIS A 389 -10.22 14.33 -15.64
CA HIS A 389 -11.05 15.16 -16.52
C HIS A 389 -12.52 14.96 -16.16
N PRO A 390 -13.04 15.67 -15.15
CA PRO A 390 -14.44 15.56 -14.75
C PRO A 390 -15.38 16.20 -15.79
N ARG A 391 -16.68 15.96 -15.66
CA ARG A 391 -17.69 16.65 -16.48
C ARG A 391 -17.81 18.13 -16.11
N PRO A 392 -18.25 18.99 -17.04
CA PRO A 392 -18.50 20.40 -16.75
C PRO A 392 -19.38 20.59 -15.52
N GLY A 393 -19.05 21.60 -14.71
CA GLY A 393 -19.77 21.94 -13.47
C GLY A 393 -19.16 21.34 -12.20
N ALA A 394 -18.29 20.32 -12.32
CA ALA A 394 -17.45 19.91 -11.19
C ALA A 394 -16.51 21.06 -10.77
N ARG A 395 -16.24 21.16 -9.47
CA ARG A 395 -15.33 22.15 -8.91
C ARG A 395 -13.95 21.53 -8.75
N GLU A 396 -13.05 21.88 -9.65
CA GLU A 396 -11.65 21.47 -9.61
C GLU A 396 -10.91 22.33 -8.58
N LEU A 397 -10.49 21.73 -7.46
CA LEU A 397 -9.83 22.44 -6.36
C LEU A 397 -8.32 22.52 -6.57
N VAL A 398 -7.74 21.45 -7.13
CA VAL A 398 -6.32 21.37 -7.44
C VAL A 398 -6.17 20.88 -8.86
N VAL A 399 -5.38 21.62 -9.64
CA VAL A 399 -5.14 21.34 -11.05
C VAL A 399 -3.65 21.34 -11.34
N MET A 400 -3.29 20.80 -12.49
CA MET A 400 -1.96 20.95 -13.07
C MET A 400 -1.99 21.96 -14.22
N GLU A 401 -1.02 22.87 -14.24
CA GLU A 401 -0.69 23.72 -15.38
C GLU A 401 0.58 23.22 -16.08
N GLU A 402 0.50 23.02 -17.39
CA GLU A 402 1.64 22.72 -18.26
C GLU A 402 1.78 23.87 -19.27
N GLY A 403 2.94 24.53 -19.30
CA GLY A 403 3.16 25.68 -20.19
C GLY A 403 2.24 26.88 -19.91
N GLY A 404 1.73 27.02 -18.69
CA GLY A 404 0.78 28.07 -18.30
C GLY A 404 -0.68 27.78 -18.69
N VAL A 405 -0.97 26.56 -19.15
CA VAL A 405 -2.32 26.11 -19.52
C VAL A 405 -2.76 24.98 -18.59
N GLU A 406 -3.97 25.10 -18.07
CA GLU A 406 -4.59 24.05 -17.25
C GLU A 406 -4.76 22.77 -18.07
N SER A 407 -4.21 21.68 -17.55
CA SER A 407 -4.10 20.38 -18.24
C SER A 407 -5.00 19.31 -17.64
N GLY A 408 -5.54 19.52 -16.44
CA GLY A 408 -6.49 18.64 -15.76
C GLY A 408 -6.42 18.73 -14.23
N ALA A 409 -7.38 18.10 -13.56
CA ALA A 409 -7.49 18.10 -12.11
C ALA A 409 -6.62 17.04 -11.44
N LEU A 410 -6.15 17.36 -10.23
CA LEU A 410 -5.57 16.42 -9.26
C LEU A 410 -6.54 16.11 -8.12
N LEU A 411 -7.45 17.03 -7.82
CA LEU A 411 -8.50 16.93 -6.81
C LEU A 411 -9.70 17.75 -7.28
N TYR A 412 -10.88 17.11 -7.36
CA TYR A 412 -12.13 17.81 -7.63
C TYR A 412 -13.26 17.30 -6.74
N ILE A 413 -14.29 18.12 -6.59
CA ILE A 413 -15.59 17.75 -6.01
C ILE A 413 -16.68 17.92 -7.08
N ASP A 414 -17.60 16.98 -7.15
CA ASP A 414 -18.74 16.99 -8.05
C ASP A 414 -20.02 16.77 -7.24
N GLU A 415 -20.89 17.77 -7.29
CA GLU A 415 -22.19 17.81 -6.62
C GLU A 415 -23.31 18.14 -7.62
N VAL A 416 -23.02 18.02 -8.92
CA VAL A 416 -23.95 18.45 -10.00
C VAL A 416 -24.17 17.39 -11.07
N ASN A 417 -23.23 16.46 -11.28
CA ASN A 417 -23.38 15.41 -12.30
C ASN A 417 -23.92 14.10 -11.73
N GLN A 418 -23.97 13.94 -10.41
CA GLN A 418 -24.52 12.78 -9.71
C GLN A 418 -25.27 13.23 -8.43
N PRO A 419 -26.28 12.49 -7.96
CA PRO A 419 -26.98 12.84 -6.72
C PRO A 419 -26.07 12.91 -5.49
N ALA A 420 -25.20 11.92 -5.31
CA ALA A 420 -24.25 11.90 -4.20
C ALA A 420 -23.15 12.95 -4.37
N ARG A 421 -22.56 13.39 -3.26
CA ARG A 421 -21.35 14.23 -3.27
C ARG A 421 -20.16 13.35 -3.64
N LEU A 422 -19.49 13.64 -4.75
CA LEU A 422 -18.35 12.86 -5.24
C LEU A 422 -17.05 13.68 -5.16
N LEU A 423 -16.09 13.24 -4.35
CA LEU A 423 -14.73 13.77 -4.35
C LEU A 423 -13.78 12.74 -4.97
N VAL A 424 -12.93 13.18 -5.90
CA VAL A 424 -11.94 12.30 -6.55
C VAL A 424 -10.59 12.96 -6.54
N THR A 425 -9.55 12.18 -6.23
CA THR A 425 -8.17 12.63 -6.32
C THR A 425 -7.24 11.54 -6.79
N THR A 426 -6.20 11.93 -7.53
CA THR A 426 -5.08 11.05 -7.93
C THR A 426 -3.97 10.97 -6.88
N MET A 427 -4.15 11.64 -5.74
CA MET A 427 -3.28 11.52 -4.57
C MET A 427 -3.67 10.30 -3.74
N ASP A 428 -2.68 9.60 -3.18
CA ASP A 428 -2.81 8.32 -2.47
C ASP A 428 -2.58 8.44 -0.93
N PRO A 429 -3.46 9.13 -0.19
CA PRO A 429 -3.20 9.48 1.21
C PRO A 429 -3.21 8.29 2.18
N VAL A 430 -3.99 7.24 1.91
CA VAL A 430 -4.02 6.02 2.74
C VAL A 430 -2.71 5.24 2.58
N TYR A 431 -2.18 5.16 1.36
CA TYR A 431 -0.91 4.49 1.07
C TYR A 431 0.23 5.13 1.87
N HIS A 432 0.35 6.45 1.81
CA HIS A 432 1.47 7.16 2.46
C HIS A 432 1.29 7.29 3.97
N HIS A 433 0.07 7.55 4.44
CA HIS A 433 -0.22 7.54 5.87
C HIS A 433 0.11 6.19 6.50
N GLY A 434 -0.42 5.09 5.93
CA GLY A 434 -0.16 3.73 6.40
C GLY A 434 1.30 3.29 6.27
N SER A 435 1.98 3.79 5.25
CA SER A 435 3.42 3.60 5.06
C SER A 435 4.29 4.37 6.06
N GLY A 436 3.75 5.33 6.80
CA GLY A 436 4.54 6.24 7.64
C GLY A 436 5.43 7.18 6.81
N PHE A 437 4.99 7.57 5.62
CA PHE A 437 5.72 8.41 4.67
C PHE A 437 4.89 9.65 4.30
N MET A 438 5.54 10.78 3.97
CA MET A 438 4.94 12.07 3.59
C MET A 438 3.85 12.64 4.52
N PRO A 439 4.18 13.63 5.37
CA PRO A 439 3.22 14.27 6.26
C PRO A 439 1.99 14.89 5.57
N GLY A 440 2.14 15.41 4.34
CA GLY A 440 1.03 15.97 3.55
C GLY A 440 -0.09 14.97 3.28
N ALA A 441 0.25 13.71 3.03
CA ALA A 441 -0.73 12.63 2.81
C ALA A 441 -1.57 12.35 4.07
N SER A 442 -0.95 12.35 5.26
CA SER A 442 -1.69 12.19 6.51
C SER A 442 -2.62 13.39 6.76
N GLN A 443 -2.17 14.60 6.43
CA GLN A 443 -3.02 15.79 6.50
C GLN A 443 -4.21 15.69 5.56
N LEU A 444 -4.02 15.22 4.32
CA LEU A 444 -5.11 14.99 3.38
C LEU A 444 -6.14 13.99 3.92
N LEU A 445 -5.68 12.85 4.43
CA LEU A 445 -6.57 11.85 5.02
C LEU A 445 -7.39 12.45 6.18
N TYR A 446 -6.75 13.17 7.10
CA TYR A 446 -7.45 13.80 8.21
C TYR A 446 -8.42 14.90 7.75
N SER A 447 -8.03 15.70 6.75
CA SER A 447 -8.89 16.73 6.15
C SER A 447 -10.15 16.13 5.54
N LEU A 448 -10.02 15.03 4.80
CA LEU A 448 -11.15 14.31 4.20
C LEU A 448 -12.12 13.79 5.28
N LEU A 449 -11.60 13.11 6.31
CA LEU A 449 -12.43 12.55 7.37
C LEU A 449 -13.11 13.62 8.21
N ARG A 450 -12.40 14.73 8.51
CA ARG A 450 -12.97 15.89 9.18
C ARG A 450 -14.06 16.53 8.34
N TRP A 451 -13.86 16.69 7.03
CA TRP A 451 -14.85 17.24 6.11
C TRP A 451 -16.12 16.38 6.07
N VAL A 452 -15.99 15.08 5.86
CA VAL A 452 -17.13 14.14 5.87
C VAL A 452 -17.89 14.22 7.20
N THR A 453 -17.16 14.18 8.32
CA THR A 453 -17.77 14.21 9.66
C THR A 453 -18.48 15.52 9.97
N ALA A 454 -17.88 16.66 9.59
CA ALA A 454 -18.40 17.98 9.91
C ALA A 454 -19.56 18.42 9.01
N THR A 455 -19.63 17.87 7.78
CA THR A 455 -20.65 18.24 6.79
C THR A 455 -21.75 17.18 6.64
N HIS A 456 -21.67 16.08 7.39
CA HIS A 456 -22.73 15.08 7.42
C HIS A 456 -24.01 15.66 8.03
N ILE A 457 -25.11 15.50 7.30
CA ILE A 457 -26.46 15.79 7.75
C ILE A 457 -27.15 14.43 7.93
N PRO A 458 -27.52 14.04 9.16
CA PRO A 458 -28.24 12.79 9.38
C PRO A 458 -29.56 12.78 8.61
N ALA A 459 -29.87 11.63 7.99
CA ALA A 459 -31.13 11.40 7.27
C ALA A 459 -32.38 11.46 8.18
#